data_AF-A0A8X6KR31-F1
#
_entry.id   AF-A0A8X6KR31-F1
#
_cell.length_a   1.000
_cell.length_b   1.000
_cell.length_c   1.000
_cell.angle_alpha   90.00
_cell.angle_beta   90.00
_cell.angle_gamma   90.00
#
_symmetry.space_group_name_H-M   'P 1'
#
loop_
_entity.id
_entity.type
_entity.pdbx_description
1 polymer ?
#
loop_
_entity_poly.entity_id
_entity_poly.type
_entity_poly.pdbx_seq_one_letter_code
_entity_poly.pdbx_strand_id
1 'polypeptide(L)'
;MLHHVDVDEGFLKQVCFSDRSTFHVSGQLNRDNERIWGSGTSREIERDSPKVNVRNGLKHNRSIGPFFFTENTVNGGSYLDMLQLFALPQLKDL
;
A
#
# COMPACT_ATOMS: atom_id res chain seq x y z
N MET A 1 -2.91 -10.13 -20.19
CA MET A 1 -1.96 -9.18 -19.56
C MET A 1 -0.53 -9.46 -20.01
N LEU A 2 0.05 -10.62 -19.69
CA LEU A 2 1.44 -10.96 -20.07
C LEU A 2 1.70 -10.87 -21.59
N HIS A 3 0.84 -11.45 -22.42
CA HIS A 3 0.93 -11.31 -23.87
C HIS A 3 0.95 -9.85 -24.38
N HIS A 4 0.24 -8.93 -23.72
CA HIS A 4 0.27 -7.51 -24.12
C HIS A 4 1.57 -6.83 -23.71
N VAL A 5 2.22 -7.29 -22.63
CA VAL A 5 3.55 -6.82 -22.26
C VAL A 5 4.58 -7.23 -23.31
N ASP A 6 4.44 -8.42 -23.89
CA ASP A 6 5.37 -8.95 -24.88
C ASP A 6 5.21 -8.31 -26.27
N VAL A 7 4.01 -7.81 -26.58
CA VAL A 7 3.65 -7.31 -27.93
C VAL A 7 3.61 -5.78 -28.00
N ASP A 8 3.33 -5.08 -26.89
CA ASP A 8 3.23 -3.63 -26.84
C ASP A 8 4.12 -3.05 -25.74
N GLU A 9 5.26 -2.46 -26.14
CA GLU A 9 6.20 -1.80 -25.23
C GLU A 9 5.56 -0.63 -24.45
N GLY A 10 4.47 -0.05 -24.96
CA GLY A 10 3.71 1.02 -24.32
C GLY A 10 2.69 0.53 -23.28
N PHE A 11 2.32 -0.76 -23.29
CA PHE A 11 1.24 -1.29 -22.46
C PHE A 11 1.46 -1.04 -20.97
N LEU A 12 2.67 -1.30 -20.46
CA LEU A 12 3.00 -1.09 -19.05
C LEU A 12 2.94 0.37 -18.62
N LYS A 13 3.05 1.33 -19.55
CA LYS A 13 2.90 2.75 -19.23
C LYS A 13 1.46 3.11 -18.90
N GLN A 14 0.49 2.32 -19.36
CA GLN A 14 -0.93 2.51 -19.10
C GLN A 14 -1.40 1.80 -17.82
N VAL A 15 -0.66 0.78 -17.36
CA VAL A 15 -0.98 0.03 -16.15
C VAL A 15 -0.62 0.85 -14.90
N CYS A 16 -1.56 0.92 -13.96
CA CYS A 16 -1.30 1.38 -12.60
C CYS A 16 -1.41 0.19 -11.64
N PHE A 17 -0.30 -0.15 -11.01
CA PHE A 17 -0.28 -1.13 -9.92
C PHE A 17 -0.74 -0.46 -8.64
N SER A 18 -1.37 -1.18 -7.73
CA SER A 18 -1.68 -0.65 -6.40
C SER A 18 -1.78 -1.78 -5.40
N ASP A 19 -1.39 -1.50 -4.17
CA ASP A 19 -1.48 -2.47 -3.08
C ASP A 19 -1.78 -1.76 -1.75
N ARG A 20 -2.20 -2.56 -0.76
CA ARG A 20 -2.43 -2.12 0.61
C ARG A 20 -1.26 -2.55 1.50
N SER A 21 -0.76 -1.61 2.29
CA SER A 21 0.14 -1.90 3.41
C SER A 21 -0.49 -1.43 4.71
N THR A 22 -0.20 -2.13 5.80
CA THR A 22 -0.63 -1.77 7.15
C THR A 22 0.59 -1.44 7.99
N PHE A 23 0.63 -0.24 8.56
CA PHE A 23 1.75 0.21 9.39
C PHE A 23 1.32 0.31 10.84
N HIS A 24 2.14 -0.22 11.75
CA HIS A 24 1.98 -0.01 13.18
C HIS A 24 2.47 1.40 13.54
N VAL A 25 1.68 2.14 14.31
CA VAL A 25 2.02 3.52 14.72
C VAL A 25 2.94 3.53 15.96
N SER A 26 3.07 2.40 16.65
CA SER A 26 3.93 2.23 17.84
C SER A 26 5.44 2.33 17.55
N GLY A 27 5.84 2.35 16.27
CA GLY A 27 7.26 2.33 15.86
C GLY A 27 7.95 0.98 16.10
N GLN A 28 7.22 -0.02 16.58
CA GLN A 28 7.73 -1.38 16.73
C GLN A 28 7.63 -2.13 15.40
N LEU A 29 8.70 -2.83 15.02
CA LEU A 29 8.70 -3.70 13.85
C LEU A 29 7.98 -5.01 14.19
N ASN A 30 7.35 -5.63 13.18
CA ASN A 30 6.89 -7.01 13.32
C ASN A 30 8.09 -7.93 13.57
N ARG A 31 7.84 -9.02 14.32
CA ARG A 31 8.88 -9.97 14.75
C ARG A 31 9.63 -10.56 13.57
N ASP A 32 8.91 -10.86 12.50
CA ASP A 32 9.46 -11.43 11.27
C ASP A 32 10.35 -10.45 10.50
N ASN A 33 10.22 -9.14 10.79
CA ASN A 33 11.04 -8.07 10.23
C ASN A 33 12.15 -7.61 11.19
N GLU A 34 12.19 -8.14 12.42
CA GLU A 34 13.20 -7.78 13.41
C GLU A 34 14.43 -8.69 13.25
N ARG A 35 15.61 -8.09 13.11
CA ARG A 35 16.88 -8.82 13.08
C ARG A 35 17.69 -8.48 14.33
N ILE A 36 17.81 -9.44 15.23
CA ILE A 36 18.54 -9.28 16.50
C ILE A 36 20.00 -9.69 16.30
N TRP A 37 20.94 -8.77 16.54
CA TRP A 37 22.38 -9.02 16.40
C TRP A 37 23.10 -9.34 17.72
N GLY A 38 22.38 -9.48 18.85
CA GLY A 38 22.94 -9.73 20.19
C GLY A 38 22.20 -10.81 20.97
N SER A 39 22.68 -11.17 22.16
CA SER A 39 22.11 -12.25 23.01
C SER A 39 20.85 -11.86 23.80
N GLY A 40 20.26 -10.70 23.51
CA GLY A 40 19.03 -10.24 24.17
C GLY A 40 17.80 -11.03 23.70
N THR A 41 16.87 -11.27 24.62
CA THR A 41 15.57 -11.91 24.31
C THR A 41 14.76 -11.05 23.33
N SER A 42 14.05 -11.70 22.39
CA SER A 42 13.14 -11.02 21.45
C SER A 42 12.13 -10.15 22.22
N ARG A 43 12.04 -8.87 21.88
CA ARG A 43 11.06 -7.97 22.50
C ARG A 43 9.65 -8.49 22.24
N GLU A 44 8.79 -8.45 23.26
CA GLU A 44 7.36 -8.66 23.07
C GLU A 44 6.82 -7.46 22.27
N ILE A 45 6.35 -7.73 21.06
CA ILE A 45 5.73 -6.71 20.21
C ILE A 45 4.25 -6.65 20.60
N GLU A 46 3.78 -5.43 20.81
CA GLU A 46 2.37 -5.16 21.05
C GLU A 46 1.54 -5.54 19.81
N ARG A 47 0.83 -6.68 19.88
CA ARG A 47 0.12 -7.26 18.71
C ARG A 47 -1.01 -6.37 18.19
N ASP A 48 -1.66 -5.65 19.09
CA ASP A 48 -2.85 -4.82 18.84
C ASP A 48 -2.56 -3.32 18.96
N SER A 49 -1.30 -2.90 18.81
CA SER A 49 -0.96 -1.48 18.74
C SER A 49 -1.73 -0.81 17.61
N PRO A 50 -2.08 0.49 17.70
CA PRO A 50 -2.77 1.23 16.64
C PRO A 50 -2.09 1.05 15.28
N LYS A 51 -2.90 0.82 14.25
CA LYS A 51 -2.44 0.58 12.88
C LYS A 51 -3.09 1.57 11.94
N VAL A 52 -2.38 1.90 10.87
CA VAL A 52 -2.92 2.65 9.75
C VAL A 52 -2.86 1.81 8.49
N ASN A 53 -4.00 1.71 7.81
CA ASN A 53 -4.05 1.09 6.50
C ASN A 53 -3.78 2.14 5.45
N VAL A 54 -2.85 1.83 4.55
CA VAL A 54 -2.44 2.72 3.48
C VAL A 54 -2.59 1.98 2.17
N ARG A 55 -3.12 2.66 1.15
CA ARG A 55 -3.06 2.22 -0.23
C ARG A 55 -2.24 3.19 -1.05
N ASN A 56 -1.39 2.66 -1.91
CA ASN A 56 -0.64 3.48 -2.85
C ASN A 56 -0.68 2.83 -4.24
N GLY A 57 -0.79 3.67 -5.26
CA GLY A 57 -0.67 3.30 -6.66
C GLY A 57 0.71 3.66 -7.21
N LEU A 58 1.20 2.86 -8.14
CA LEU A 58 2.43 3.09 -8.90
C LEU A 58 2.12 2.96 -10.38
N LYS A 59 2.44 4.03 -11.12
CA LYS A 59 2.45 4.07 -12.59
C LYS A 59 3.89 4.31 -13.04
N HIS A 60 4.18 4.04 -14.32
CA HIS A 60 5.53 4.11 -14.88
C HIS A 60 6.31 5.41 -14.58
N ASN A 61 5.62 6.54 -14.39
CA ASN A 61 6.23 7.86 -14.20
C ASN A 61 5.97 8.50 -12.84
N ARG A 62 5.11 7.92 -11.98
CA ARG A 62 4.76 8.53 -10.68
C ARG A 62 4.01 7.57 -9.75
N SER A 63 3.96 7.94 -8.47
CA SER A 63 3.03 7.38 -7.50
C SER A 63 1.65 8.05 -7.57
N ILE A 64 0.61 7.33 -7.13
CA ILE A 64 -0.77 7.81 -7.00
C ILE A 64 -1.23 7.48 -5.58
N GLY A 65 -1.36 8.50 -4.73
CA GLY A 65 -1.44 8.32 -3.27
C GLY A 65 -0.18 8.81 -2.56
N PRO A 66 -0.01 8.54 -1.25
CA PRO A 66 -0.70 7.54 -0.41
C PRO A 66 -2.12 7.93 0.03
N PHE A 67 -2.99 6.91 0.16
CA PHE A 67 -4.34 7.03 0.71
C PHE A 67 -4.42 6.35 2.06
N PHE A 68 -4.71 7.12 3.10
CA PHE A 68 -4.83 6.62 4.46
C PHE A 68 -6.29 6.32 4.78
N PHE A 69 -6.56 5.13 5.29
CA PHE A 69 -7.86 4.77 5.82
C PHE A 69 -7.87 4.97 7.33
N THR A 70 -8.90 5.64 7.83
CA THR A 70 -9.18 5.77 9.27
C THR A 70 -9.77 4.49 9.85
N GLU A 71 -10.33 3.63 9.01
CA GLU A 71 -10.91 2.35 9.39
C GLU A 71 -9.84 1.26 9.55
N ASN A 72 -9.99 0.43 10.59
CA ASN A 72 -9.13 -0.74 10.81
C ASN A 72 -9.25 -1.79 9.70
N THR A 73 -10.43 -1.88 9.08
CA THR A 73 -10.70 -2.79 7.96
C THR A 73 -11.34 -2.00 6.84
N VAL A 74 -10.64 -1.93 5.71
CA VAL A 74 -11.16 -1.33 4.48
C VAL A 74 -12.32 -2.17 3.98
N ASN A 75 -13.48 -1.55 3.82
CA ASN A 75 -14.68 -2.18 3.28
C ASN A 75 -14.94 -1.72 1.84
N GLY A 76 -15.94 -2.29 1.17
CA GLY A 76 -16.25 -1.95 -0.22
C GLY A 76 -16.62 -0.49 -0.43
N GLY A 77 -17.30 0.13 0.53
CA GLY A 77 -17.68 1.55 0.49
C GLY A 77 -16.48 2.47 0.62
N SER A 78 -15.69 2.32 1.67
CA SER A 78 -14.48 3.15 1.86
C SER A 78 -13.45 2.94 0.75
N TYR A 79 -13.37 1.74 0.19
CA TYR A 79 -12.57 1.46 -1.00
C TYR A 79 -13.08 2.20 -2.25
N LEU A 80 -14.40 2.18 -2.48
CA LEU A 80 -15.02 2.88 -3.60
C LEU A 80 -14.83 4.39 -3.49
N ASP A 81 -15.02 4.95 -2.29
CA ASP A 81 -14.80 6.36 -2.00
C ASP A 81 -13.36 6.75 -2.27
N MET A 82 -12.39 5.94 -1.82
CA MET A 82 -10.97 6.16 -2.13
C MET A 82 -10.71 6.21 -3.65
N LEU A 83 -11.31 5.27 -4.41
CA LEU A 83 -11.16 5.25 -5.87
C LEU A 83 -11.78 6.48 -6.53
N GLN A 84 -13.03 6.81 -6.19
CA GLN A 84 -13.79 7.86 -6.87
C GLN A 84 -13.33 9.27 -6.48
N LEU A 85 -13.07 9.49 -5.19
CA LEU A 85 -12.77 10.81 -4.65
C LEU A 85 -11.28 11.15 -4.74
N PHE A 86 -10.39 10.15 -4.78
CA PHE A 86 -8.95 10.40 -4.71
C PHE A 86 -8.13 9.79 -5.84
N ALA A 87 -8.31 8.50 -6.16
CA ALA A 87 -7.45 7.83 -7.15
C ALA A 87 -7.78 8.22 -8.60
N LEU A 88 -9.06 8.19 -8.98
CA LEU A 88 -9.50 8.51 -10.34
C LEU A 88 -9.23 9.97 -10.74
N PRO A 89 -9.46 10.98 -9.88
CA PRO A 89 -9.10 12.36 -10.22
C PRO A 89 -7.62 12.50 -10.57
N GLN A 90 -6.73 11.91 -9.78
CA GLN A 90 -5.30 11.91 -10.08
C GLN A 90 -5.03 11.22 -11.42
N LEU A 91 -5.66 10.08 -11.70
CA LEU A 91 -5.47 9.37 -12.97
C LEU A 91 -5.97 10.13 -14.21
N LYS A 92 -6.92 11.07 -14.07
CA LYS A 92 -7.47 11.87 -15.20
C LYS A 92 -6.53 13.00 -15.64
N ASP A 93 -5.62 13.43 -14.78
CA ASP A 93 -4.58 14.42 -15.10
C ASP A 93 -3.40 13.81 -15.90
N LEU A 94 -3.63 12.72 -16.65
CA LEU A 94 -2.66 11.94 -17.41
C LEU A 94 -3.17 11.68 -18.82
#